data_AF-A0A0P7XLG6-F1
#
_entry.id   AF-A0A0P7XLG6-F1
#
_cell.length_a   1.000
_cell.length_b   1.000
_cell.length_c   1.000
_cell.angle_alpha   90.00
_cell.angle_beta   90.00
_cell.angle_gamma   90.00
#
_symmetry.space_group_name_H-M   'P 1'
#
loop_
_entity.id
_entity.type
_entity.pdbx_description
1 polymer ?
#
loop_
_entity_poly.entity_id
_entity_poly.type
_entity_poly.pdbx_seq_one_letter_code
_entity_poly.pdbx_strand_id
1 'polypeptide(L)'
;MPKRCFAVAAALAALPLGAAAQGDGDDAAPWSALPGDISEEPLPEPYFRDNLIGRYAAPGRCDTDSVDDLLVISAVGIQIGPVLCEGIGKMTWEDGRLLVPLSICRIDTRHQGERTLSLERLTGGDLSVRSDAEESFVPNEVMQRCGP
;
A
#
# COMPACT_ATOMS: atom_id res chain seq x y z
N MET A 1 -40.41 5.92 38.62
CA MET A 1 -41.77 5.57 38.15
C MET A 1 -41.65 4.63 36.96
N PRO A 2 -41.97 3.33 37.07
CA PRO A 2 -42.01 2.42 35.93
C PRO A 2 -43.45 2.28 35.40
N LYS A 3 -43.66 2.31 34.09
CA LYS A 3 -44.94 1.89 33.49
C LYS A 3 -44.71 0.73 32.53
N ARG A 4 -45.55 -0.27 32.76
CA ARG A 4 -45.55 -1.65 32.26
C ARG A 4 -46.15 -1.74 30.85
N CYS A 5 -45.78 -2.83 30.20
CA CYS A 5 -46.27 -3.38 28.95
C CYS A 5 -47.81 -3.58 28.90
N PHE A 6 -48.36 -3.57 27.69
CA PHE A 6 -49.45 -4.47 27.28
C PHE A 6 -49.21 -4.94 25.84
N ALA A 7 -49.26 -6.25 25.66
CA ALA A 7 -49.37 -6.94 24.38
C ALA A 7 -50.77 -7.57 24.32
N VAL A 8 -51.46 -7.53 23.18
CA VAL A 8 -52.45 -8.55 22.76
C VAL A 8 -52.47 -8.58 21.23
N ALA A 9 -52.58 -9.80 20.70
CA ALA A 9 -52.31 -10.23 19.35
C ALA A 9 -53.57 -10.46 18.48
N ALA A 10 -53.28 -10.76 17.21
CA ALA A 10 -53.94 -11.70 16.30
C ALA A 10 -55.14 -11.24 15.45
N ALA A 11 -54.96 -11.36 14.12
CA ALA A 11 -55.97 -11.94 13.24
C ALA A 11 -55.26 -12.70 12.10
N LEU A 12 -55.52 -14.02 12.06
CA LEU A 12 -55.17 -14.94 10.98
C LEU A 12 -56.11 -14.75 9.77
N ALA A 13 -55.57 -14.89 8.56
CA ALA A 13 -56.31 -15.38 7.40
C ALA A 13 -55.37 -16.19 6.51
N ALA A 14 -55.86 -17.33 6.03
CA ALA A 14 -55.09 -18.42 5.45
C ALA A 14 -55.50 -18.72 3.99
N LEU A 15 -54.49 -18.97 3.14
CA LEU A 15 -54.41 -19.95 2.02
C LEU A 15 -55.23 -19.71 0.70
N PRO A 16 -55.01 -20.48 -0.40
CA PRO A 16 -53.78 -20.69 -1.22
C PRO A 16 -54.08 -20.71 -2.77
N LEU A 17 -53.05 -20.72 -3.64
CA LEU A 17 -52.89 -21.54 -4.89
C LEU A 17 -51.85 -20.89 -5.84
N GLY A 18 -51.09 -21.74 -6.54
CA GLY A 18 -49.83 -21.40 -7.20
C GLY A 18 -49.89 -21.00 -8.68
N ALA A 19 -48.71 -20.66 -9.20
CA ALA A 19 -48.37 -20.71 -10.61
C ALA A 19 -46.85 -20.89 -10.73
N ALA A 20 -46.45 -21.98 -11.38
CA ALA A 20 -45.09 -22.25 -11.82
C ALA A 20 -44.81 -21.49 -13.13
N ALA A 21 -43.59 -20.98 -13.31
CA ALA A 21 -43.01 -20.73 -14.63
C ALA A 21 -41.49 -20.85 -14.54
N GLN A 22 -40.99 -21.81 -15.33
CA GLN A 22 -39.62 -22.25 -15.49
C GLN A 22 -39.07 -21.57 -16.76
N GLY A 23 -37.84 -21.07 -16.72
CA GLY A 23 -37.18 -20.44 -17.86
C GLY A 23 -35.69 -20.81 -17.87
N ASP A 24 -35.32 -21.57 -18.90
CA ASP A 24 -34.00 -22.13 -19.20
C ASP A 24 -32.94 -21.08 -19.62
N GLY A 25 -31.68 -21.37 -19.29
CA GLY A 25 -30.57 -21.47 -20.27
C GLY A 25 -29.95 -20.23 -20.92
N ASP A 26 -28.78 -19.87 -20.40
CA ASP A 26 -27.49 -19.59 -21.07
C ASP A 26 -27.22 -18.39 -22.02
N ASP A 27 -25.94 -17.99 -21.97
CA ASP A 27 -25.12 -17.25 -22.96
C ASP A 27 -25.05 -15.71 -22.98
N ALA A 28 -24.11 -15.16 -22.18
CA ALA A 28 -23.23 -14.07 -22.64
C ALA A 28 -21.93 -14.00 -21.82
N ALA A 29 -20.82 -14.53 -22.37
CA ALA A 29 -19.45 -14.28 -21.91
C ALA A 29 -18.68 -13.45 -22.95
N PRO A 30 -17.77 -12.56 -22.51
CA PRO A 30 -16.42 -12.62 -23.11
C PRO A 30 -15.26 -12.40 -22.12
N TRP A 31 -15.49 -12.21 -20.82
CA TRP A 31 -14.39 -12.07 -19.86
C TRP A 31 -13.82 -13.42 -19.37
N SER A 32 -14.40 -14.54 -19.81
CA SER A 32 -14.02 -15.91 -19.42
C SER A 32 -12.79 -16.47 -20.12
N ALA A 33 -11.80 -15.66 -20.51
CA ALA A 33 -10.58 -16.20 -21.11
C ALA A 33 -9.33 -15.36 -20.81
N LEU A 34 -9.02 -15.16 -19.53
CA LEU A 34 -7.62 -15.14 -19.11
C LEU A 34 -7.34 -16.48 -18.43
N PRO A 35 -6.35 -17.27 -18.90
CA PRO A 35 -5.96 -18.48 -18.22
C PRO A 35 -5.17 -18.09 -16.97
N GLY A 36 -5.89 -18.04 -15.85
CA GLY A 36 -5.34 -17.76 -14.53
C GLY A 36 -6.47 -17.31 -13.63
N ASP A 37 -6.94 -18.20 -12.77
CA ASP A 37 -7.89 -17.87 -11.71
C ASP A 37 -7.37 -16.65 -10.93
N ILE A 38 -8.06 -15.51 -11.03
CA ILE A 38 -7.83 -14.40 -10.10
C ILE A 38 -8.46 -14.83 -8.79
N SER A 39 -7.66 -15.53 -7.99
CA SER A 39 -8.04 -15.93 -6.65
C SER A 39 -8.06 -14.71 -5.74
N GLU A 40 -9.18 -14.49 -5.02
CA GLU A 40 -9.28 -13.52 -3.92
C GLU A 40 -8.53 -14.00 -2.66
N GLU A 41 -7.91 -15.17 -2.72
CA GLU A 41 -7.18 -15.78 -1.61
C GLU A 41 -5.90 -14.98 -1.31
N PRO A 42 -5.71 -14.53 -0.06
CA PRO A 42 -4.54 -13.73 0.29
C PRO A 42 -3.26 -14.50 -0.02
N LEU A 43 -2.31 -13.83 -0.68
CA LEU A 43 -1.02 -14.41 -1.05
C LEU A 43 -0.35 -15.06 0.20
N PRO A 44 0.26 -16.25 0.07
CA PRO A 44 0.86 -16.95 1.20
C PRO A 44 1.89 -16.09 1.96
N GLU A 45 2.05 -16.30 3.27
CA GLU A 45 2.92 -15.49 4.16
C GLU A 45 4.40 -15.28 3.73
N PRO A 46 5.06 -16.03 2.82
CA PRO A 46 6.36 -15.64 2.27
C PRO A 46 6.33 -14.50 1.22
N TYR A 47 5.17 -14.12 0.68
CA TYR A 47 5.10 -13.23 -0.48
C TYR A 47 5.12 -11.72 -0.17
N PHE A 48 5.05 -11.30 1.10
CA PHE A 48 5.17 -9.89 1.49
C PHE A 48 5.81 -9.74 2.88
N ARG A 49 7.12 -9.92 3.00
CA ARG A 49 7.89 -9.36 4.12
C ARG A 49 9.29 -8.93 3.71
N ASP A 50 9.37 -7.81 3.00
CA ASP A 50 10.62 -7.05 2.92
C ASP A 50 10.65 -5.99 4.02
N ASN A 51 11.42 -6.26 5.07
CA ASN A 51 11.67 -5.30 6.15
C ASN A 51 12.66 -4.22 5.67
N LEU A 52 12.18 -3.32 4.81
CA LEU A 52 12.93 -2.14 4.35
C LEU A 52 13.07 -1.07 5.44
N ILE A 53 12.40 -1.26 6.58
CA ILE A 53 12.46 -0.37 7.73
C ILE A 53 13.90 -0.23 8.20
N GLY A 54 14.36 1.01 8.24
CA GLY A 54 15.73 1.33 8.61
C GLY A 54 16.14 2.72 8.14
N ARG A 55 17.37 3.04 8.46
CA ARG A 55 18.04 4.28 8.09
C ARG A 55 19.12 3.96 7.07
N TYR A 56 19.21 4.75 6.01
CA TYR A 56 20.17 4.60 4.93
C TYR A 56 20.82 5.94 4.64
N ALA A 57 22.08 5.93 4.22
CA ALA A 57 22.83 7.13 3.84
C ALA A 57 23.78 6.83 2.68
N ALA A 58 24.28 7.87 2.02
CA ALA A 58 25.39 7.72 1.08
C ALA A 58 26.63 7.07 1.76
N PRO A 59 27.50 6.36 1.01
CA PRO A 59 28.66 5.68 1.58
C PRO A 59 29.53 6.60 2.44
N GLY A 60 29.85 6.16 3.66
CA GLY A 60 30.66 6.92 4.62
C GLY A 60 29.92 8.06 5.35
N ARG A 61 28.60 8.20 5.16
CA ARG A 61 27.80 9.30 5.76
C ARG A 61 26.89 8.88 6.92
N CYS A 62 26.95 7.61 7.35
CA CYS A 62 26.09 7.11 8.44
C CYS A 62 26.33 7.80 9.79
N ASP A 63 27.54 8.31 10.03
CA ASP A 63 27.91 9.00 11.29
C ASP A 63 27.69 10.51 11.22
N THR A 64 26.89 10.99 10.26
CA THR A 64 26.59 12.42 10.11
C THR A 64 25.18 12.73 10.61
N ASP A 65 25.04 13.91 11.23
CA ASP A 65 23.75 14.47 11.64
C ASP A 65 23.07 15.26 10.49
N SER A 66 23.65 15.24 9.29
CA SER A 66 23.05 15.91 8.13
C SER A 66 21.85 15.09 7.65
N VAL A 67 20.68 15.75 7.64
CA VAL A 67 19.44 15.15 7.14
C VAL A 67 19.44 15.00 5.63
N ASP A 68 20.24 15.78 4.90
CA ASP A 68 20.21 15.86 3.43
C ASP A 68 20.58 14.53 2.77
N ASP A 69 21.49 13.78 3.39
CA ASP A 69 21.97 12.49 2.88
C ASP A 69 21.15 11.29 3.39
N LEU A 70 20.02 11.53 4.07
CA LEU A 70 19.31 10.51 4.82
C LEU A 70 18.06 9.99 4.12
N LEU A 71 17.93 8.66 4.05
CA LEU A 71 16.68 7.98 3.76
C LEU A 71 16.25 7.19 5.00
N VAL A 72 15.09 7.53 5.56
CA VAL A 72 14.48 6.78 6.66
C VAL A 72 13.18 6.18 6.18
N ILE A 73 13.10 4.85 6.22
CA ILE A 73 11.88 4.11 5.89
C ILE A 73 11.30 3.61 7.21
N SER A 74 10.06 3.99 7.49
CA SER A 74 9.34 3.58 8.70
C SER A 74 7.96 3.01 8.34
N ALA A 75 7.25 2.50 9.35
CA ALA A 75 5.89 2.01 9.17
C ALA A 75 4.86 3.12 8.87
N VAL A 76 5.18 4.38 9.13
CA VAL A 76 4.23 5.50 9.08
C VAL A 76 4.59 6.58 8.06
N GLY A 77 5.77 6.48 7.45
CA GLY A 77 6.26 7.50 6.53
C GLY A 77 7.68 7.21 6.04
N ILE A 78 8.05 7.92 4.98
CA ILE A 78 9.40 7.91 4.42
C ILE A 78 9.97 9.33 4.50
N GLN A 79 11.15 9.46 5.10
CA GLN A 79 11.93 10.70 5.09
C GLN A 79 13.04 10.57 4.05
N ILE A 80 13.11 11.53 3.12
CA ILE A 80 14.04 11.61 1.99
C ILE A 80 14.73 12.98 2.09
N GLY A 81 15.93 13.02 2.64
CA GLY A 81 16.58 14.29 2.92
C GLY A 81 15.77 15.12 3.93
N PRO A 82 15.45 16.39 3.61
CA PRO A 82 14.54 17.22 4.39
C PRO A 82 13.04 16.95 4.12
N VAL A 83 12.70 16.11 3.13
CA VAL A 83 11.31 15.85 2.76
C VAL A 83 10.74 14.70 3.58
N LEU A 84 9.62 14.94 4.25
CA LEU A 84 8.83 13.90 4.90
C LEU A 84 7.59 13.59 4.07
N CYS A 85 7.38 12.32 3.72
CA CYS A 85 6.18 11.83 3.06
C CYS A 85 5.42 10.87 3.99
N GLU A 86 4.19 11.24 4.35
CA GLU A 86 3.34 10.50 5.30
C GLU A 86 2.31 9.61 4.57
N GLY A 87 1.97 9.94 3.32
CA GLY A 87 1.07 9.15 2.49
C GLY A 87 1.81 8.08 1.71
N ILE A 88 2.01 6.90 2.30
CA ILE A 88 2.59 5.75 1.59
C ILE A 88 1.47 5.02 0.84
N GLY A 89 1.54 5.03 -0.49
CA GLY A 89 0.62 4.32 -1.37
C GLY A 89 0.89 2.82 -1.45
N LYS A 90 0.13 2.13 -2.31
CA LYS A 90 0.33 0.70 -2.56
C LYS A 90 1.68 0.47 -3.23
N MET A 91 2.53 -0.32 -2.59
CA MET A 91 3.84 -0.70 -3.14
C MET A 91 3.67 -1.76 -4.24
N THR A 92 4.38 -1.59 -5.36
CA THR A 92 4.37 -2.53 -6.50
C THR A 92 5.78 -2.93 -6.90
N TRP A 93 5.95 -4.17 -7.38
CA TRP A 93 7.22 -4.65 -7.91
C TRP A 93 7.19 -4.61 -9.45
N GLU A 94 8.14 -3.90 -10.05
CA GLU A 94 8.29 -3.77 -11.51
C GLU A 94 9.78 -3.83 -11.88
N ASP A 95 10.15 -4.64 -12.87
CA ASP A 95 11.53 -4.78 -13.37
C ASP A 95 12.60 -4.98 -12.27
N GLY A 96 12.27 -5.74 -11.23
CA GLY A 96 13.17 -6.02 -10.11
C GLY A 96 13.29 -4.88 -9.08
N ARG A 97 12.42 -3.88 -9.16
CA ARG A 97 12.42 -2.69 -8.31
C ARG A 97 11.09 -2.57 -7.59
N LEU A 98 11.14 -2.15 -6.33
CA LEU A 98 9.97 -1.78 -5.56
C LEU A 98 9.65 -0.32 -5.86
N LEU A 99 8.47 -0.07 -6.43
CA LEU A 99 7.91 1.26 -6.61
C LEU A 99 7.01 1.59 -5.41
N VAL A 100 7.27 2.73 -4.79
CA VAL A 100 6.53 3.24 -3.64
C VAL A 100 5.95 4.59 -4.00
N PRO A 101 4.65 4.68 -4.32
CA PRO A 101 3.96 5.95 -4.50
C PRO A 101 3.92 6.69 -3.16
N LEU A 102 4.30 7.96 -3.17
CA LEU A 102 4.36 8.84 -2.01
C LEU A 102 3.49 10.07 -2.24
N SER A 103 2.62 10.34 -1.29
CA SER A 103 1.77 11.52 -1.22
C SER A 103 1.95 12.23 0.12
N ILE A 104 1.38 13.43 0.23
CA ILE A 104 1.52 14.27 1.44
C ILE A 104 3.01 14.49 1.77
N CYS A 105 3.82 14.77 0.75
CA CYS A 105 5.22 15.11 0.94
C CYS A 105 5.38 16.59 1.30
N ARG A 106 6.21 16.89 2.29
CA ARG A 106 6.43 18.26 2.79
C ARG A 106 7.84 18.52 3.28
N ILE A 107 8.26 19.77 3.14
CA ILE A 107 9.40 20.35 3.88
C ILE A 107 8.79 21.37 4.83
N ASP A 108 8.96 21.16 6.14
CA ASP A 108 8.27 21.90 7.19
C ASP A 108 6.74 21.88 6.99
N THR A 109 6.18 23.00 6.53
CA THR A 109 4.76 23.20 6.23
C THR A 109 4.44 23.32 4.75
N ARG A 110 5.46 23.27 3.87
CA ARG A 110 5.31 23.45 2.43
C ARG A 110 5.17 22.12 1.71
N HIS A 111 4.05 21.94 1.00
CA HIS A 111 3.79 20.77 0.18
C HIS A 111 4.78 20.69 -1.00
N GLN A 112 5.28 19.48 -1.27
CA GLN A 112 6.30 19.20 -2.29
C GLN A 112 5.77 18.37 -3.48
N GLY A 113 4.44 18.22 -3.58
CA GLY A 113 3.81 17.36 -4.57
C GLY A 113 3.95 15.87 -4.25
N GLU A 114 3.28 15.06 -5.06
CA GLU A 114 3.39 13.61 -5.05
C GLU A 114 4.68 13.16 -5.76
N ARG A 115 5.16 11.97 -5.45
CA ARG A 115 6.38 11.39 -6.04
C ARG A 115 6.36 9.88 -5.97
N THR A 116 7.18 9.23 -6.77
CA THR A 116 7.42 7.78 -6.74
C THR A 116 8.86 7.53 -6.33
N LEU A 117 9.04 6.71 -5.30
CA LEU A 117 10.34 6.19 -4.90
C LEU A 117 10.54 4.81 -5.52
N SER A 118 11.64 4.61 -6.22
CA SER A 118 12.06 3.31 -6.75
C SER A 118 13.23 2.80 -5.91
N LEU A 119 13.05 1.61 -5.35
CA LEU A 119 14.02 0.95 -4.49
C LEU A 119 14.46 -0.38 -5.13
N GLU A 120 15.75 -0.55 -5.28
CA GLU A 120 16.36 -1.80 -5.73
C GLU A 120 17.29 -2.30 -4.63
N ARG A 121 16.98 -3.46 -4.06
CA ARG A 121 17.80 -4.05 -3.01
C ARG A 121 19.06 -4.65 -3.60
N LEU A 122 20.20 -4.24 -3.06
CA LEU A 122 21.49 -4.79 -3.40
C LEU A 122 21.92 -5.83 -2.36
N THR A 123 22.93 -6.62 -2.71
CA THR A 123 23.55 -7.57 -1.77
C THR A 123 24.16 -6.80 -0.59
N GLY A 124 24.15 -7.39 0.61
CA GLY A 124 24.71 -6.77 1.81
C GLY A 124 23.79 -5.80 2.57
N GLY A 125 22.57 -5.56 2.10
CA GLY A 125 21.59 -4.69 2.79
C GLY A 125 21.56 -3.25 2.28
N ASP A 126 22.30 -2.95 1.21
CA ASP A 126 22.31 -1.66 0.54
C ASP A 126 21.09 -1.49 -0.37
N LEU A 127 20.76 -0.23 -0.68
CA LEU A 127 19.64 0.15 -1.54
C LEU A 127 20.12 1.06 -2.66
N SER A 128 19.81 0.73 -3.91
CA SER A 128 19.82 1.70 -5.00
C SER A 128 18.48 2.44 -4.98
N VAL A 129 18.54 3.76 -4.83
CA VAL A 129 17.38 4.62 -4.61
C VAL A 129 17.23 5.58 -5.78
N ARG A 130 16.01 5.73 -6.30
CA ARG A 130 15.67 6.76 -7.27
C ARG A 130 14.36 7.44 -6.93
N SER A 131 14.28 8.75 -7.15
CA SER A 131 13.04 9.51 -7.06
C SER A 131 12.78 10.19 -8.41
N ASP A 132 11.51 10.23 -8.80
CA ASP A 132 11.02 10.97 -9.97
C ASP A 132 10.81 12.48 -9.68
N ALA A 133 11.14 12.95 -8.48
CA ALA A 133 11.01 14.34 -8.10
C ALA A 133 11.91 15.25 -8.96
N GLU A 134 11.38 16.41 -9.35
CA GLU A 134 12.09 17.42 -10.15
C GLU A 134 13.35 17.95 -9.41
N GLU A 135 13.29 17.97 -8.07
CA GLU A 135 14.43 18.25 -7.18
C GLU A 135 14.72 17.00 -6.32
N SER A 136 15.75 16.24 -6.71
CA SER A 136 16.14 15.03 -5.99
C SER A 136 17.07 15.41 -4.83
N PHE A 137 16.57 15.29 -3.60
CA PHE A 137 17.32 15.57 -2.38
C PHE A 137 18.28 14.44 -1.99
N VAL A 138 18.04 13.25 -2.49
CA VAL A 138 18.95 12.12 -2.37
C VAL A 138 19.52 11.85 -3.76
N PRO A 139 20.84 11.69 -3.91
CA PRO A 139 21.41 11.36 -5.21
C PRO A 139 20.87 10.02 -5.70
N ASN A 140 20.70 9.88 -7.03
CA ASN A 140 20.32 8.62 -7.68
C ASN A 140 21.49 7.62 -7.59
N GLU A 141 21.78 7.16 -6.38
CA GLU A 141 22.98 6.43 -6.02
C GLU A 141 22.65 5.27 -5.08
N VAL A 142 23.67 4.47 -4.81
CA VAL A 142 23.60 3.36 -3.85
C VAL A 142 23.78 3.90 -2.45
N MET A 143 22.75 3.73 -1.62
CA MET A 143 22.76 4.04 -0.21
C MET A 143 23.09 2.79 0.61
N GLN A 144 23.97 2.97 1.61
CA GLN A 144 24.29 1.93 2.59
C GLN A 144 23.33 1.99 3.78
N ARG A 145 23.02 0.83 4.37
CA ARG A 145 22.23 0.78 5.60
C ARG A 145 23.05 1.28 6.79
N CYS A 146 22.48 2.21 7.55
CA CYS A 146 23.06 2.76 8.77
C CYS A 146 22.46 2.11 10.02
N GLY A 147 23.26 1.28 10.70
CA GLY A 147 22.91 0.69 12.00
C GLY A 147 21.61 -0.15 12.03
N PRO A 148 21.32 -0.80 13.17
CA PRO A 148 20.02 -1.42 13.43
C PRO A 148 18.92 -0.39 13.70
#